data_AF-A0AAT9HDY8-F1
#
_entry.id   AF-A0AAT9HDY8-F1
#
_cell.length_a   1.000
_cell.length_b   1.000
_cell.length_c   1.000
_cell.angle_alpha   90.00
_cell.angle_beta   90.00
_cell.angle_gamma   90.00
#
_symmetry.space_group_name_H-M   'P 1'
#
loop_
_entity.id
_entity.type
_entity.pdbx_description
1 polymer ?
#
loop_
_entity_poly.entity_id
_entity_poly.type
_entity_poly.pdbx_seq_one_letter_code
_entity_poly.pdbx_strand_id
1 'polypeptide(L)' 'MRRLAVEAFDAASCEGLVRADFFLTEDGEFVINEINTMPGFTPISMYPQMWQATGVSYPELVDLLVRAALRRPTGLR' A
#
# COMPACT_ATOMS: atom_id res chain seq x y z
N MET A 1 11.31 -7.80 1.14
CA MET A 1 10.48 -6.58 1.13
C MET A 1 8.97 -6.84 1.17
N ARG A 2 8.31 -7.42 0.15
CA ARG A 2 6.81 -7.54 0.14
C ARG A 2 6.20 -8.14 1.43
N ARG A 3 6.81 -9.19 2.00
CA ARG A 3 6.39 -9.76 3.29
C ARG A 3 6.39 -8.72 4.43
N LEU A 4 7.43 -7.91 4.55
CA LEU A 4 7.53 -6.86 5.57
C LEU A 4 6.49 -5.77 5.38
N ALA A 5 6.14 -5.43 4.13
CA ALA A 5 5.08 -4.46 3.84
C ALA A 5 3.70 -4.98 4.29
N VAL A 6 3.44 -6.28 4.12
CA VAL A 6 2.22 -6.93 4.62
C VAL A 6 2.21 -6.97 6.16
N GLU A 7 3.34 -7.33 6.78
CA GLU A 7 3.46 -7.32 8.24
C GLU A 7 3.25 -5.93 8.83
N ALA A 8 3.78 -4.87 8.19
CA ALA A 8 3.54 -3.49 8.61
C ALA A 8 2.07 -3.09 8.46
N PHE A 9 1.40 -3.50 7.37
CA PHE A 9 -0.02 -3.26 7.16
C PHE A 9 -0.88 -3.90 8.26
N ASP A 10 -0.61 -5.16 8.58
CA ASP A 10 -1.34 -5.90 9.62
C ASP A 10 -1.05 -5.34 11.02
N ALA A 11 0.22 -5.07 11.33
CA ALA A 11 0.62 -4.52 12.63
C ALA A 11 0.00 -3.14 12.91
N ALA A 12 -0.18 -2.32 11.88
CA ALA A 12 -0.82 -1.01 11.98
C ALA A 12 -2.36 -1.08 11.83
N SER A 13 -2.96 -2.28 11.76
CA SER A 13 -4.40 -2.48 11.55
C SER A 13 -4.94 -1.68 10.36
N CYS A 14 -4.15 -1.57 9.30
CA CYS A 14 -4.51 -0.81 8.11
C CYS A 14 -5.63 -1.50 7.32
N GLU A 15 -6.32 -0.70 6.51
CA GLU A 15 -7.40 -1.17 5.66
C GLU A 15 -7.35 -0.44 4.31
N GLY A 16 -7.77 -1.13 3.24
CA GLY A 16 -7.79 -0.56 1.89
C GLY A 16 -6.39 -0.53 1.27
N LEU A 17 -5.60 0.50 1.58
CA LEU A 17 -4.26 0.66 1.01
C LEU A 17 -3.22 1.18 2.00
N VAL A 18 -1.96 0.84 1.72
CA VAL A 18 -0.77 1.41 2.35
C VAL A 18 0.33 1.49 1.30
N ARG A 19 1.11 2.57 1.35
CA ARG A 19 2.49 2.57 0.87
C ARG A 19 3.41 2.42 2.08
N ALA A 20 4.16 1.33 2.14
CA ALA A 20 5.15 1.09 3.19
C ALA A 20 6.53 1.46 2.64
N ASP A 21 7.14 2.49 3.22
CA ASP A 21 8.43 3.02 2.80
C ASP A 21 9.52 2.44 3.71
N PHE A 22 10.62 1.98 3.12
CA PHE A 22 11.71 1.30 3.82
C PHE A 22 13.04 1.99 3.55
N PHE A 23 13.92 1.99 4.55
CA PHE A 23 15.35 2.12 4.34
C PHE A 23 15.96 0.74 4.08
N LEU A 24 16.98 0.69 3.22
CA LEU A 24 17.87 -0.46 3.04
C LEU A 24 19.22 -0.09 3.63
N THR A 25 19.67 -0.80 4.66
CA THR A 25 20.97 -0.55 5.30
C THR A 25 22.13 -1.10 4.46
N GLU A 26 23.35 -0.71 4.78
CA GLU A 26 24.57 -1.21 4.11
C GLU A 26 24.73 -2.72 4.26
N ASP A 27 24.26 -3.29 5.38
CA ASP A 27 24.27 -4.74 5.65
C ASP A 27 23.16 -5.50 4.91
N GLY A 28 22.31 -4.79 4.13
CA GLY A 28 21.21 -5.38 3.36
C GLY A 28 19.91 -5.58 4.15
N GLU A 29 19.80 -5.02 5.35
CA GLU A 29 18.60 -5.11 6.19
C GLU A 29 17.56 -4.05 5.77
N PHE A 30 16.29 -4.44 5.80
CA PHE A 30 15.18 -3.52 5.55
C PHE A 30 14.61 -3.00 6.86
N VAL A 31 14.61 -1.67 7.03
CA VAL A 31 14.03 -1.00 8.19
C VAL A 31 12.82 -0.19 7.74
N ILE A 32 11.67 -0.39 8.38
CA ILE A 32 10.47 0.41 8.08
C ILE A 32 10.72 1.88 8.44
N ASN A 33 10.43 2.78 7.50
CA ASN A 33 10.52 4.23 7.69
C ASN A 33 9.14 4.83 7.97
N GLU A 34 8.19 4.60 7.06
CA GLU A 34 6.84 5.20 7.14
C GLU A 34 5.78 4.21 6.65
N ILE A 35 4.60 4.26 7.29
CA ILE A 35 3.35 3.67 6.78
C ILE A 35 2.47 4.83 6.31
N ASN A 36 2.26 4.94 5.00
CA ASN A 36 1.45 5.99 4.41
C ASN A 36 0.09 5.44 3.95
N THR A 37 -0.98 5.83 4.65
CA THR A 37 -2.37 5.41 4.39
C THR A 37 -3.09 6.33 3.39
N MET A 38 -2.45 7.42 2.96
CA MET A 38 -2.96 8.34 1.94
C MET A 38 -1.82 8.79 1.00
N PRO A 39 -1.19 7.87 0.26
CA PRO A 39 -0.08 8.19 -0.61
C PRO A 39 -0.55 9.08 -1.75
N GLY A 40 0.39 9.80 -2.37
CA GLY A 40 0.15 10.46 -3.65
C GLY A 40 -0.52 9.50 -4.64
N PHE A 41 -1.59 9.96 -5.27
CA PHE A 41 -2.49 9.11 -6.06
C PHE A 41 -2.67 9.57 -7.51
N THR A 42 -1.83 10.50 -7.99
CA THR A 42 -1.81 10.85 -9.42
C THR A 42 -1.21 9.68 -10.23
N PRO A 43 -1.45 9.59 -11.55
CA PRO A 43 -0.90 8.50 -12.37
C PRO A 43 0.64 8.38 -12.34
N ILE A 44 1.34 9.47 -12.02
CA ILE A 44 2.81 9.50 -11.88
C ILE A 44 3.29 9.30 -10.45
N SER A 45 2.39 9.15 -9.48
CA SER A 45 2.74 8.90 -8.09
C SER A 45 3.24 7.47 -7.91
N MET A 46 4.12 7.26 -6.93
CA MET A 46 4.75 5.96 -6.69
C MET A 46 3.75 4.83 -6.45
N TYR A 47 2.67 5.08 -5.70
CA TYR A 47 1.71 4.02 -5.39
C TYR A 47 1.02 3.46 -6.66
N PRO A 48 0.38 4.28 -7.52
CA PRO A 48 -0.11 3.83 -8.83
C PRO A 48 0.95 3.19 -9.73
N GLN A 49 2.14 3.75 -9.83
CA GLN A 49 3.19 3.22 -10.70
C GLN A 49 3.68 1.83 -10.27
N MET A 50 3.77 1.55 -8.96
CA MET A 50 4.11 0.23 -8.44
C MET A 50 3.05 -0.82 -8.80
N TRP A 51 1.77 -0.48 -8.74
CA TRP A 51 0.69 -1.38 -9.18
C TRP A 51 0.73 -1.62 -10.69
N GLN A 52 1.00 -0.58 -11.49
CA GLN A 52 1.17 -0.71 -12.93
C GLN A 52 2.31 -1.65 -13.30
N ALA A 53 3.43 -1.59 -12.57
CA ALA A 53 4.55 -2.51 -12.75
C ALA A 53 4.19 -3.98 -12.43
N THR A 54 3.10 -4.23 -11.70
CA THR A 54 2.55 -5.58 -11.46
C THR A 54 1.49 -6.01 -12.48
N GLY A 55 1.19 -5.17 -13.47
CA GLY A 55 0.18 -5.43 -14.51
C GLY A 55 -1.21 -4.90 -14.19
N VAL A 56 -1.39 -4.14 -13.10
CA VAL A 56 -2.68 -3.53 -12.73
C VAL A 56 -2.71 -2.08 -13.19
N SER A 57 -3.57 -1.75 -14.15
CA SER A 57 -3.72 -0.39 -14.65
C SER A 57 -4.32 0.55 -13.60
N TYR A 58 -4.17 1.86 -13.82
CA TYR A 58 -4.71 2.87 -12.90
C TYR A 58 -6.24 2.77 -12.72
N PRO A 59 -7.07 2.62 -13.78
CA PRO A 59 -8.51 2.42 -13.60
C PRO A 59 -8.85 1.14 -12.82
N GLU A 60 -8.14 0.04 -13.07
CA GLU A 60 -8.32 -1.22 -12.33
C GLU A 60 -7.98 -1.06 -10.85
N LEU A 61 -6.89 -0.35 -10.53
CA LEU A 61 -6.51 -0.03 -9.15
C LEU A 61 -7.61 0.76 -8.43
N VAL A 62 -8.16 1.78 -9.08
CA VAL A 62 -9.27 2.59 -8.52
C VAL A 62 -10.49 1.70 -8.27
N ASP A 63 -10.88 0.86 -9.24
CA ASP A 63 -12.01 -0.07 -9.09
C ASP A 63 -11.78 -1.06 -7.94
N LEU A 64 -10.58 -1.63 -7.82
CA LEU A 64 -10.22 -2.54 -6.72
C LEU A 64 -10.39 -1.89 -5.35
N LEU A 65 -9.93 -0.63 -5.19
CA LEU A 65 -10.04 0.10 -3.92
C LEU A 65 -11.48 0.46 -3.58
N VAL A 66 -12.27 0.90 -4.56
CA VAL A 66 -13.70 1.16 -4.36
C VAL A 66 -14.43 -0.11 -3.96
N ARG A 67 -14.19 -1.24 -4.64
CA ARG A 67 -14.77 -2.54 -4.28
C ARG A 67 -14.33 -3.01 -2.90
N ALA A 68 -13.07 -2.78 -2.53
CA ALA A 68 -12.58 -3.11 -1.19
C ALA A 68 -13.30 -2.29 -0.11
N ALA A 69 -13.49 -0.98 -0.34
CA ALA A 69 -14.24 -0.11 0.56
C ALA A 69 -15.71 -0.54 0.71
N LEU A 70 -16.37 -0.93 -0.38
CA LEU A 70 -17.78 -1.38 -0.37
C LEU A 70 -17.98 -2.72 0.35
N ARG A 71 -16.97 -3.62 0.35
CA ARG A 71 -17.03 -4.88 1.10
C ARG A 71 -16.84 -4.70 2.60
N ARG A 72 -16.34 -3.55 3.03
CA ARG A 72 -16.01 -3.31 4.43
C ARG A 72 -17.25 -2.85 5.20
N PRO A 73 -17.57 -3.45 6.36
CA PRO A 73 -18.64 -2.96 7.22
C PRO A 73 -18.32 -1.57 7.76
N THR A 74 -19.35 -0.74 7.92
CA THR A 74 -19.19 0.57 8.57
C THR A 74 -19.11 0.38 10.09
N GLY A 75 -18.01 0.81 10.71
CA GLY A 75 -17.79 0.71 12.16
C GLY A 75 -16.30 0.74 12.51
N LEU A 76 -15.99 0.80 13.81
CA LEU A 76 -14.64 0.52 14.32
C LEU A 76 -14.46 -1.00 14.38
N ARG A 77 -13.26 -1.47 14.00
CA ARG A 77 -12.82 -2.86 14.19
C ARG A 77 -12.58 -3.17 15.66
#